data_AF-A0A8J5VR09-F1
#
_entry.id   AF-A0A8J5VR09-F1
#
_cell.length_a   1.000
_cell.length_b   1.000
_cell.length_c   1.000
_cell.angle_alpha   90.00
_cell.angle_beta   90.00
_cell.angle_gamma   90.00
#
_symmetry.space_group_name_H-M   'P 1'
#
loop_
_entity.id
_entity.type
_entity.pdbx_description
1 polymer ?
#
loop_
_entity_poly.entity_id
_entity_poly.type
_entity_poly.pdbx_seq_one_letter_code
_entity_poly.pdbx_strand_id
1 'polypeptide(L)'
;MLILRMLQILFSLEDGSEIETVVIPCSRGRTTVCVSSQVGCAMNCQFCFTGRLGLRKHLSTAEIVEQAVFAHRLFSDDFDPLQMLYLWV
;
A
#
# COMPACT_ATOMS: atom_id res chain seq x y z
N MET A 1 1.57 24.64 1.88
CA MET A 1 0.22 24.26 2.37
C MET A 1 0.29 22.77 2.66
N LEU A 2 0.44 22.41 3.94
CA LEU A 2 0.84 21.07 4.38
C LEU A 2 -0.20 20.00 3.99
N ILE A 3 0.10 19.16 3.00
CA ILE A 3 -0.69 17.97 2.65
C ILE A 3 -0.42 16.91 3.74
N LEU A 4 -1.12 17.01 4.88
CA LEU A 4 -1.12 15.97 5.93
C LEU A 4 -2.26 14.96 5.74
N ARG A 5 -2.85 14.88 4.54
CA ARG A 5 -3.94 13.95 4.25
C ARG A 5 -3.37 12.60 3.83
N MET A 6 -4.00 11.54 4.34
CA MET A 6 -3.76 10.18 3.90
C MET A 6 -4.29 10.00 2.49
N LEU A 7 -3.52 9.32 1.64
CA LEU A 7 -3.86 9.07 0.25
C LEU A 7 -3.91 7.58 0.00
N GLN A 8 -5.01 7.11 -0.57
CA GLN A 8 -5.20 5.72 -0.97
C GLN A 8 -5.05 5.62 -2.49
N ILE A 9 -4.28 4.64 -2.94
CA ILE A 9 -4.00 4.34 -4.34
C ILE A 9 -4.56 2.94 -4.60
N LEU A 10 -5.38 2.80 -5.63
CA LEU A 10 -5.90 1.52 -6.08
C LEU A 10 -5.08 1.06 -7.30
N PHE A 11 -4.47 -0.12 -7.21
CA PHE A 11 -3.76 -0.75 -8.33
C PHE A 11 -4.62 -1.85 -8.93
N SER A 12 -4.83 -1.78 -10.24
CA SER A 12 -5.39 -2.88 -11.02
C SER A 12 -4.25 -3.73 -11.58
N LEU A 13 -4.27 -5.03 -11.27
CA LEU A 13 -3.28 -6.00 -11.73
C LEU A 13 -3.65 -6.52 -13.14
N GLU A 14 -2.71 -7.17 -13.81
CA GLU A 14 -2.92 -7.72 -15.17
C GLU A 14 -4.08 -8.73 -15.25
N ASP A 15 -4.33 -9.46 -14.15
CA ASP A 15 -5.43 -10.42 -14.04
C ASP A 15 -6.79 -9.79 -13.69
N GLY A 16 -6.85 -8.46 -13.58
CA GLY A 16 -8.05 -7.70 -13.22
C GLY A 16 -8.36 -7.66 -11.72
N SER A 17 -7.52 -8.26 -10.87
CA SER A 17 -7.62 -8.10 -9.42
C SER A 17 -7.15 -6.70 -8.99
N GLU A 18 -7.59 -6.28 -7.81
CA GLU A 18 -7.23 -4.98 -7.24
C GLU A 18 -6.53 -5.11 -5.89
N ILE A 19 -5.57 -4.24 -5.64
CA ILE A 19 -4.87 -4.07 -4.35
C ILE A 19 -4.76 -2.60 -4.00
N GLU A 20 -4.50 -2.31 -2.72
CA GLU A 20 -4.46 -0.95 -2.20
C GLU A 20 -3.09 -0.61 -1.62
N THR A 21 -2.64 0.61 -1.90
CA THR A 21 -1.45 1.20 -1.28
C THR A 21 -1.86 2.49 -0.60
N VAL A 22 -1.37 2.71 0.62
CA VAL A 22 -1.72 3.92 1.39
C VAL A 22 -0.46 4.71 1.71
N VAL A 23 -0.49 6.01 1.42
CA VAL A 23 0.56 6.95 1.79
C VAL A 23 0.10 7.78 2.97
N ILE A 24 0.87 7.71 4.05
CA ILE A 24 0.59 8.35 5.34
C ILE A 24 1.73 9.35 5.62
N PRO A 25 1.50 10.65 5.38
CA PRO A 25 2.46 11.67 5.74
C PRO A 25 2.47 11.92 7.25
N CYS A 26 3.65 11.97 7.85
CA CYS A 26 3.85 12.27 9.26
C CYS A 26 4.39 13.69 9.43
N SER A 27 3.80 14.44 10.35
CA SER A 27 4.23 15.81 10.69
C SER A 27 5.66 15.91 11.23
N ARG A 28 6.28 14.78 11.60
CA ARG A 28 7.66 14.71 12.13
C ARG A 28 8.71 14.42 11.06
N GLY A 29 8.39 14.73 9.81
CA GLY A 29 9.30 14.59 8.68
C GLY A 29 9.55 13.15 8.24
N ARG A 30 8.49 12.35 8.20
CA ARG A 30 8.53 10.97 7.70
C ARG A 30 7.28 10.71 6.88
N THR A 31 7.43 10.01 5.77
CA THR A 31 6.26 9.46 5.07
C THR A 31 6.31 7.95 5.12
N THR A 32 5.18 7.36 5.52
CA THR A 32 4.99 5.92 5.61
C THR A 32 4.16 5.47 4.40
N VAL A 33 4.62 4.41 3.73
CA VAL A 33 3.87 3.76 2.64
C VAL A 33 3.49 2.36 3.09
N CYS A 34 2.18 2.09 3.10
CA CYS A 34 1.61 0.77 3.31
C CYS A 34 1.49 0.07 1.96
N VAL A 35 2.09 -1.11 1.84
CA VAL A 35 2.02 -1.95 0.63
C VAL A 35 1.30 -3.26 0.91
N SER A 36 0.59 -3.78 -0.09
CA SER A 36 0.03 -5.13 -0.08
C SER A 36 1.05 -6.16 -0.56
N SER A 37 0.90 -7.40 -0.10
CA SER A 37 1.66 -8.59 -0.50
C SER A 37 0.79 -9.70 -1.08
N GLN A 38 -0.54 -9.61 -0.92
CA GLN A 38 -1.51 -10.60 -1.38
C GLN A 38 -2.77 -9.94 -1.95
N VAL A 39 -3.46 -10.66 -2.85
CA VAL A 39 -4.85 -10.36 -3.20
C VAL A 39 -5.75 -11.17 -2.26
N GLY A 40 -6.35 -10.49 -1.29
CA GLY A 40 -7.05 -11.16 -0.19
C GLY A 40 -6.08 -11.78 0.83
N CYS A 41 -6.59 -12.50 1.84
CA CYS A 41 -5.76 -13.07 2.91
C CYS A 41 -6.28 -14.41 3.42
N ALA A 42 -5.37 -15.38 3.65
CA ALA A 42 -5.72 -16.73 4.15
C ALA A 42 -5.95 -16.78 5.67
N MET A 43 -5.55 -15.75 6.41
CA MET A 43 -5.58 -15.75 7.88
C MET A 43 -7.00 -15.74 8.46
N ASN A 44 -8.00 -15.33 7.67
CA ASN A 44 -9.42 -15.31 8.06
C ASN A 44 -9.70 -14.58 9.38
N CYS A 45 -8.98 -13.48 9.65
CA CYS A 45 -9.19 -12.66 10.83
C CYS A 45 -10.58 -12.00 10.77
N GLN A 46 -11.43 -12.25 11.77
CA GLN A 46 -12.84 -11.84 11.76
C GLN A 46 -13.07 -10.32 11.72
N PHE A 47 -12.09 -9.55 12.17
CA PHE A 47 -12.08 -8.09 12.19
C PHE A 47 -11.46 -7.47 10.91
N CYS A 48 -10.85 -8.26 10.04
CA CYS A 48 -10.17 -7.78 8.83
C CYS A 48 -11.06 -7.97 7.60
N PHE A 49 -11.36 -6.88 6.87
CA PHE A 49 -12.15 -6.97 5.65
C PHE A 49 -11.46 -7.86 4.59
N THR A 50 -10.16 -7.66 4.36
CA THR A 50 -9.34 -8.46 3.45
C THR A 50 -9.31 -9.95 3.85
N GLY A 51 -9.38 -10.25 5.16
CA GLY A 51 -9.48 -11.61 5.68
C GLY A 51 -10.79 -12.31 5.30
N ARG A 52 -11.90 -11.58 5.16
CA ARG A 52 -13.20 -12.13 4.73
C ARG A 52 -13.26 -12.46 3.24
N LEU A 53 -12.37 -11.89 2.43
CA LEU A 53 -12.31 -12.15 0.99
C LEU A 53 -11.70 -13.52 0.66
N GLY A 54 -10.95 -14.12 1.60
CA GLY A 54 -10.11 -15.29 1.36
C GLY A 54 -8.88 -14.97 0.51
N LEU A 55 -7.88 -15.86 0.53
CA LEU A 55 -6.68 -15.69 -0.32
C LEU A 55 -7.01 -16.06 -1.77
N ARG A 56 -6.72 -15.15 -2.71
CA ARG A 56 -6.79 -15.43 -4.15
C ARG A 56 -5.41 -15.73 -4.73
N LYS A 57 -4.43 -14.85 -4.48
CA LYS A 57 -3.05 -15.03 -4.93
C LYS A 57 -2.03 -14.28 -4.07
N HIS A 58 -0.78 -14.70 -4.16
CA HIS A 58 0.37 -13.91 -3.75
C HIS A 58 0.76 -12.92 -4.84
N LEU A 59 1.24 -11.74 -4.45
CA LEU A 59 1.86 -10.82 -5.38
C LEU A 59 3.29 -11.27 -5.71
N SER A 60 3.69 -11.05 -6.94
CA SER A 60 5.08 -11.12 -7.36
C SER A 60 5.90 -10.02 -6.70
N THR A 61 7.22 -10.21 -6.64
CA THR A 61 8.13 -9.17 -6.14
C THR A 61 7.98 -7.85 -6.91
N ALA A 62 7.73 -7.92 -8.22
CA ALA A 62 7.51 -6.73 -9.04
C ALA A 62 6.25 -5.97 -8.63
N GLU A 63 5.12 -6.67 -8.44
CA GLU A 63 3.86 -6.07 -7.97
C GLU A 63 3.98 -5.43 -6.58
N ILE A 64 4.81 -5.98 -5.68
CA ILE A 64 5.07 -5.40 -4.36
C ILE A 64 5.95 -4.14 -4.46
N VAL A 65 7.05 -4.23 -5.22
CA VAL A 65 8.01 -3.11 -5.36
C VAL A 65 7.40 -1.93 -6.11
N GLU A 66 6.56 -2.18 -7.13
CA GLU A 66 5.95 -1.11 -7.91
C GLU A 66 5.05 -0.21 -7.05
N GLN A 67 4.38 -0.74 -6.02
CA GLN A 67 3.60 0.07 -5.08
C GLN A 67 4.46 1.13 -4.38
N ALA A 68 5.64 0.75 -3.91
CA ALA A 68 6.57 1.66 -3.24
C ALA A 68 7.20 2.65 -4.23
N VAL A 69 7.60 2.19 -5.42
CA VAL A 69 8.19 3.03 -6.46
C VAL A 69 7.19 4.06 -6.99
N PHE A 70 5.96 3.64 -7.24
CA PHE A 70 4.88 4.51 -7.70
C PHE A 70 4.53 5.56 -6.63
N ALA A 71 4.40 5.15 -5.36
CA ALA A 71 4.23 6.09 -4.25
C ALA A 71 5.39 7.09 -4.19
N HIS A 72 6.65 6.64 -4.29
CA HIS A 72 7.80 7.55 -4.31
C HIS A 72 7.75 8.56 -5.45
N ARG A 73 7.39 8.13 -6.67
CA ARG A 73 7.30 9.02 -7.85
C ARG A 73 6.19 10.05 -7.73
N LEU A 74 5.06 9.70 -7.12
CA LEU A 74 3.97 10.65 -6.89
C LEU A 74 4.28 11.71 -5.83
N PHE A 75 5.22 11.40 -4.93
CA PHE A 75 5.41 12.15 -3.69
C PHE A 75 6.84 12.65 -3.47
N SER A 76 7.71 12.53 -4.48
CA SER A 76 9.13 12.89 -4.40
C SER A 76 9.39 14.39 -4.19
N ASP A 77 8.44 15.26 -4.53
CA ASP A 77 8.57 16.72 -4.37
C ASP A 77 7.88 17.27 -3.11
N ASP A 78 6.96 16.51 -2.51
CA ASP A 78 6.06 16.99 -1.44
C ASP A 78 6.41 16.45 -0.04
N PHE A 79 7.27 15.42 0.06
CA PHE A 79 7.44 14.66 1.30
C PHE A 79 8.90 14.30 1.63
N ASP A 80 9.20 14.24 2.93
CA ASP A 80 10.46 13.77 3.49
C ASP A 80 10.77 12.31 3.10
N PRO A 81 12.05 11.86 3.22
CA PRO A 81 12.48 10.53 2.75
C PRO A 81 11.55 9.42 3.21
N LEU A 82 11.08 8.60 2.26
CA LEU A 82 10.19 7.49 2.55
C LEU A 82 10.84 6.50 3.52
N GLN A 83 10.17 6.27 4.65
CA GLN A 83 10.48 5.11 5.48
C GLN A 83 9.40 4.07 5.21
N MET A 84 9.79 3.03 4.49
CA MET A 84 8.94 1.88 4.19
C MET A 84 8.60 1.19 5.53
N LEU A 85 7.42 1.49 6.07
CA LEU A 85 7.00 0.96 7.34
C LEU A 85 5.57 0.45 7.18
N TYR A 86 5.42 -0.85 7.40
CA TYR A 86 4.18 -1.61 7.46
C TYR A 86 3.62 -2.14 6.13
N LEU A 87 3.60 -3.46 6.06
CA LEU A 87 2.85 -4.27 5.12
C LEU A 87 1.37 -4.23 5.56
N TRP A 88 0.47 -3.71 4.73
CA TRP A 88 -0.97 -3.88 4.94
C TRP A 88 -1.39 -5.10 4.14
N VAL A 89 -1.28 -6.25 4.82
CA VAL A 89 -1.37 -7.63 4.29
C VAL A 89 -0.48 -7.86 3.07
#